data_AF-A0A349DB49-F1
#
_entry.id   AF-A0A349DB49-F1
#
_cell.length_a   1.000
_cell.length_b   1.000
_cell.length_c   1.000
_cell.angle_alpha   90.00
_cell.angle_beta   90.00
_cell.angle_gamma   90.00
#
_symmetry.space_group_name_H-M   'P 1'
#
loop_
_entity.id
_entity.type
_entity.pdbx_description
1 polymer ?
#
loop_
_entity_poly.entity_id
_entity_poly.type
_entity_poly.pdbx_seq_one_letter_code
_entity_poly.pdbx_strand_id
1 'polypeptide(L)'
;MKAISIKNPYATQILRGSKNIEYRSWDTKHRGELLICSSANPKVPGMLSGYALCVANLDSTVYNQNEDAYEWHLTNVRKVKAFPVKGKLNFFDVDDS
;
A
#
# COMPACT_ATOMS: atom_id res chain seq x y z
N MET A 1 -9.96 2.07 9.56
CA MET A 1 -9.57 2.42 8.17
C MET A 1 -9.21 1.21 7.30
N LYS A 2 -9.44 1.32 5.97
CA LYS A 2 -9.04 0.30 4.99
C LYS A 2 -7.52 0.29 4.78
N ALA A 3 -6.93 -0.89 4.66
CA ALA A 3 -5.49 -1.11 4.53
C ALA A 3 -5.12 -2.13 3.46
N ILE A 4 -3.92 -2.00 2.90
CA ILE A 4 -3.33 -2.96 1.96
C ILE A 4 -1.89 -3.31 2.37
N SER A 5 -1.54 -4.58 2.21
CA SER A 5 -0.17 -5.08 2.45
C SER A 5 0.63 -5.07 1.15
N ILE A 6 1.79 -4.42 1.16
CA ILE A 6 2.71 -4.26 0.03
C ILE A 6 4.08 -4.80 0.43
N LYS A 7 4.73 -5.58 -0.44
CA LYS A 7 6.08 -6.08 -0.17
C LYS A 7 7.09 -4.93 -0.20
N ASN A 8 8.08 -4.97 0.69
CA ASN A 8 9.27 -4.15 0.54
C ASN A 8 10.08 -4.63 -0.69
N PRO A 9 10.72 -3.71 -1.44
CA PRO A 9 10.95 -2.29 -1.11
C PRO A 9 9.80 -1.34 -1.48
N TYR A 10 8.77 -1.79 -2.18
CA TYR A 10 7.74 -0.93 -2.77
C TYR A 10 6.91 -0.17 -1.73
N ALA A 11 6.55 -0.78 -0.62
CA ALA A 11 5.84 -0.10 0.48
C ALA A 11 6.66 1.11 1.01
N THR A 12 7.97 0.92 1.15
CA THR A 12 8.90 1.98 1.57
C THR A 12 9.10 3.04 0.49
N GLN A 13 9.08 2.67 -0.79
CA GLN A 13 9.13 3.62 -1.91
C GLN A 13 7.87 4.50 -1.98
N ILE A 14 6.69 3.92 -1.71
CA ILE A 14 5.44 4.68 -1.59
C ILE A 14 5.52 5.65 -0.42
N LEU A 15 5.93 5.19 0.76
CA LEU A 15 6.18 6.03 1.94
C LEU A 15 7.13 7.21 1.65
N ARG A 16 8.14 7.00 0.79
CA ARG A 16 9.13 8.02 0.40
C ARG A 16 8.65 8.91 -0.75
N GLY A 17 7.52 8.61 -1.38
CA GLY A 17 6.99 9.33 -2.54
C GLY A 17 7.71 9.01 -3.86
N SER A 18 8.64 8.04 -3.88
CA SER A 18 9.36 7.65 -5.11
C SER A 18 8.58 6.65 -5.96
N LYS A 19 7.48 6.09 -5.44
CA LYS A 19 6.54 5.22 -6.16
C LYS A 19 5.12 5.68 -5.88
N ASN A 20 4.39 6.02 -6.92
CA ASN A 20 3.01 6.52 -6.88
C ASN A 20 2.01 5.60 -7.57
N ILE A 21 2.47 4.51 -8.21
CA ILE A 21 1.61 3.51 -8.86
C ILE A 21 1.87 2.17 -8.20
N GLU A 22 0.82 1.53 -7.69
CA GLU A 22 0.85 0.14 -7.20
C GLU A 22 0.21 -0.79 -8.24
N TYR A 23 0.79 -1.95 -8.50
CA TYR A 23 0.26 -2.91 -9.49
C TYR A 23 -0.44 -4.06 -8.79
N ARG A 24 -1.64 -4.42 -9.26
CA ARG A 24 -2.44 -5.53 -8.71
C ARG A 24 -3.11 -6.32 -9.81
N SER A 25 -3.27 -7.62 -9.61
CA SER A 25 -4.03 -8.51 -10.51
C SER A 25 -5.54 -8.35 -10.39
N TRP A 26 -6.03 -7.41 -9.57
CA TRP A 26 -7.45 -7.20 -9.31
C TRP A 26 -7.77 -5.71 -9.17
N ASP A 27 -8.99 -5.37 -9.58
CA ASP A 27 -9.53 -4.01 -9.49
C ASP A 27 -10.29 -3.77 -8.20
N THR A 28 -10.46 -2.51 -7.84
CA THR A 28 -11.33 -2.09 -6.75
C THR A 28 -12.13 -0.84 -7.07
N LYS A 29 -13.34 -0.76 -6.49
CA LYS A 29 -14.15 0.46 -6.45
C LYS A 29 -13.76 1.43 -5.33
N HIS A 30 -12.88 1.03 -4.40
CA HIS A 30 -12.45 1.89 -3.30
C HIS A 30 -11.71 3.12 -3.85
N ARG A 31 -12.06 4.31 -3.35
CA ARG A 31 -11.37 5.57 -3.62
C ARG A 31 -11.23 6.37 -2.34
N GLY A 32 -10.13 7.10 -2.20
CA GLY A 32 -9.78 7.83 -0.99
C GLY A 32 -8.76 7.10 -0.12
N GLU A 33 -8.77 7.38 1.18
CA GLU A 33 -7.68 6.99 2.08
C GLU A 33 -7.48 5.47 2.16
N LEU A 34 -6.21 5.08 2.14
CA LEU A 34 -5.76 3.70 2.25
C LEU A 34 -4.49 3.66 3.10
N LEU A 35 -4.52 2.84 4.15
CA LEU A 35 -3.33 2.58 4.95
C LEU A 35 -2.40 1.62 4.19
N ILE A 36 -1.18 2.07 3.94
CA ILE A 36 -0.14 1.28 3.32
C ILE A 36 0.69 0.59 4.40
N CYS A 37 0.66 -0.73 4.37
CA CYS A 37 1.39 -1.59 5.30
C CYS A 37 2.50 -2.33 4.56
N SER A 38 3.67 -2.45 5.15
CA SER A 38 4.70 -3.35 4.66
C SER A 38 4.37 -4.80 5.05
N SER A 39 4.45 -5.70 4.08
CA SER A 39 4.37 -7.14 4.33
C SER A 39 5.46 -7.58 5.29
N ALA A 40 5.16 -8.56 6.15
CA ALA A 40 6.14 -9.17 7.05
C ALA A 40 7.30 -9.85 6.30
N ASN A 41 7.06 -10.28 5.06
CA ASN A 41 8.05 -10.91 4.19
C ASN A 41 8.01 -10.28 2.78
N PRO A 42 9.17 -10.08 2.11
CA PRO A 42 10.53 -10.37 2.60
C PRO A 42 11.00 -9.38 3.69
N LYS A 43 12.01 -9.78 4.45
CA LYS A 43 12.75 -8.89 5.36
C LYS A 43 13.88 -8.23 4.58
N VAL A 44 13.72 -6.96 4.25
CA VAL A 44 14.73 -6.17 3.52
C VAL A 44 15.57 -5.40 4.55
N PRO A 45 16.92 -5.51 4.54
CA PRO A 45 17.78 -4.78 5.47
C PRO A 45 17.50 -3.27 5.47
N GLY A 46 17.40 -2.68 6.66
CA GLY A 46 17.13 -1.24 6.83
C GLY A 46 15.68 -0.81 6.55
N MET A 47 14.74 -1.75 6.38
CA MET A 47 13.32 -1.45 6.18
C MET A 47 12.43 -2.10 7.24
N LEU A 48 11.35 -1.42 7.60
CA LEU A 48 10.33 -1.98 8.49
C LEU A 48 9.44 -2.93 7.69
N SER A 49 9.39 -4.21 8.08
CA SER A 49 8.49 -5.24 7.54
C SER A 49 7.45 -5.62 8.59
N GLY A 50 6.18 -5.74 8.20
CA GLY A 50 5.07 -6.02 9.12
C GLY A 50 4.56 -4.79 9.87
N TYR A 51 4.66 -3.61 9.25
CA TYR A 51 4.31 -2.32 9.86
C TYR A 51 3.35 -1.53 9.00
N ALA A 52 2.44 -0.78 9.63
CA ALA A 52 1.75 0.33 9.00
C ALA A 52 2.74 1.49 8.82
N LEU A 53 2.81 2.08 7.63
CA LEU A 53 3.86 3.05 7.27
C LEU A 53 3.32 4.45 6.95
N CYS A 54 2.31 4.52 6.10
CA CYS A 54 1.73 5.79 5.65
C CYS A 54 0.29 5.59 5.21
N VAL A 55 -0.44 6.69 5.11
CA VAL A 55 -1.74 6.76 4.44
C VAL A 55 -1.53 7.40 3.08
N ALA A 56 -2.12 6.82 2.03
CA ALA A 56 -2.18 7.40 0.70
C ALA A 56 -3.61 7.39 0.20
N ASN A 57 -3.96 8.30 -0.72
CA ASN A 57 -5.24 8.29 -1.39
C ASN A 57 -5.16 7.40 -2.63
N LEU A 58 -6.03 6.39 -2.73
CA LEU A 58 -6.28 5.69 -3.99
C LEU A 58 -7.20 6.55 -4.86
N ASP A 59 -6.64 7.20 -5.87
CA ASP A 59 -7.34 8.20 -6.70
C ASP A 59 -8.04 7.55 -7.89
N SER A 60 -7.36 6.64 -8.57
CA SER A 60 -7.89 5.93 -9.74
C SER A 60 -7.27 4.55 -9.91
N THR A 61 -7.97 3.70 -10.64
CA THR A 61 -7.47 2.40 -11.10
C THR A 61 -7.60 2.33 -12.62
N VAL A 62 -6.55 1.88 -13.30
CA VAL A 62 -6.51 1.75 -14.77
C VAL A 62 -5.96 0.36 -15.10
N TYR A 63 -6.64 -0.38 -15.99
CA TYR A 63 -6.11 -1.67 -16.45
C TYR A 63 -5.01 -1.42 -17.51
N ASN A 64 -3.81 -1.91 -17.25
CA ASN A 64 -2.69 -1.90 -18.17
C ASN A 64 -2.60 -3.25 -18.87
N GLN A 65 -2.93 -3.26 -20.17
CA GLN A 65 -2.93 -4.47 -21.00
C GLN A 65 -1.54 -5.06 -21.22
N ASN A 66 -0.48 -4.25 -21.21
CA ASN A 66 0.89 -4.72 -21.46
C ASN A 66 1.44 -5.50 -20.25
N GLU A 67 1.06 -5.08 -19.04
CA GLU A 67 1.49 -5.69 -17.78
C GLU A 67 0.48 -6.72 -17.24
N ASP A 68 -0.66 -6.90 -17.92
CA ASP A 68 -1.83 -7.67 -17.45
C ASP A 68 -2.17 -7.40 -15.97
N ALA A 69 -2.24 -6.11 -15.62
CA ALA A 69 -2.41 -5.67 -14.24
C ALA A 69 -3.17 -4.34 -14.14
N TYR A 70 -3.80 -4.11 -13.00
CA TYR A 70 -4.39 -2.83 -12.64
C TYR A 70 -3.34 -1.94 -11.97
N GLU A 71 -3.18 -0.75 -12.54
CA GLU A 71 -2.42 0.36 -11.98
C GLU A 71 -3.30 1.11 -10.99
N TRP A 72 -2.88 1.12 -9.74
CA TRP A 72 -3.52 1.86 -8.65
C TRP A 72 -2.74 3.14 -8.43
N HIS A 73 -3.32 4.28 -8.81
CA HIS A 73 -2.70 5.59 -8.70
C HIS A 73 -2.88 6.13 -7.29
N LEU A 74 -1.76 6.28 -6.58
CA LEU A 74 -1.67 6.74 -5.20
C LEU A 74 -1.22 8.19 -5.16
N THR A 75 -1.98 9.01 -4.44
CA THR A 75 -1.71 10.44 -4.24
C THR A 75 -1.70 10.78 -2.74
N ASN A 76 -1.33 12.02 -2.39
CA ASN A 76 -1.41 12.55 -1.02
C ASN A 76 -0.81 11.61 0.06
N VAL A 77 0.43 11.15 -0.16
CA VAL A 77 1.10 10.26 0.80
C VAL A 77 1.45 11.02 2.07
N ARG A 78 0.91 10.57 3.20
CA ARG A 78 1.14 11.12 4.54
C ARG A 78 1.72 10.06 5.46
N LYS A 79 2.88 10.36 6.04
CA LYS A 79 3.56 9.46 6.99
C LYS A 79 2.72 9.33 8.26
N VAL A 80 2.66 8.13 8.82
CA VAL A 80 2.11 7.90 10.16
C VAL A 80 3.23 7.48 11.10
N LYS A 81 2.99 7.57 12.41
CA LYS A 81 3.86 6.89 13.37
C LYS A 81 3.75 5.40 13.12
N ALA A 82 4.83 4.77 12.67
CA ALA A 82 4.79 3.37 12.28
C ALA A 82 4.43 2.47 13.47
N PHE A 83 3.53 1.51 13.25
CA PHE A 83 3.12 0.54 14.26
C PHE A 83 3.02 -0.87 13.66
N PRO A 84 3.27 -1.93 14.45
CA PRO A 84 3.16 -3.30 13.96
C PRO A 84 1.74 -3.62 13.50
N VAL A 85 1.62 -4.30 12.35
CA VAL A 85 0.32 -4.75 11.84
C VAL A 85 0.47 -6.08 11.14
N LYS A 86 -0.47 -7.00 11.40
CA LYS A 86 -0.54 -8.27 10.68
C LYS A 86 -1.27 -8.06 9.36
N GLY A 87 -0.51 -7.87 8.28
CA GLY A 87 -1.06 -7.76 6.93
C GLY A 87 -1.86 -8.99 6.51
N LYS A 88 -2.83 -8.80 5.62
CA LYS A 88 -3.66 -9.87 5.02
C LYS A 88 -3.61 -9.80 3.50
N LEU A 89 -4.07 -10.86 2.83
CA LEU A 89 -4.37 -10.83 1.41
C LEU A 89 -5.58 -9.93 1.16
N ASN A 90 -5.59 -9.27 0.00
CA ASN A 90 -6.58 -8.25 -0.35
C ASN A 90 -6.67 -7.14 0.70
N PHE A 91 -7.76 -6.36 0.67
CA PHE A 91 -8.01 -5.38 1.70
C PHE A 91 -8.27 -6.01 3.06
N PHE A 92 -7.88 -5.29 4.09
CA PHE A 92 -8.25 -5.55 5.45
C PHE A 92 -8.49 -4.24 6.19
N ASP A 93 -9.18 -4.32 7.31
CA ASP A 93 -9.43 -3.17 8.16
C ASP A 93 -8.44 -3.15 9.32
N VAL A 94 -7.99 -1.94 9.65
CA VAL A 94 -7.17 -1.62 10.81
C VAL A 94 -7.95 -0.60 11.62
N ASP A 95 -8.00 -0.80 12.94
CA ASP A 95 -8.70 0.10 13.84
C ASP A 95 -8.06 1.50 13.80
N ASP A 96 -8.90 2.52 13.66
CA ASP A 96 -8.53 3.94 13.58
C ASP A 96 -9.13 4.78 14.71
N SER A 97 -9.71 4.11 15.73
CA SER A 97 -10.16 4.75 16.98
C SER A 97 -9.01 5.24 17.85
#